data_AF-A0A7J8M3R0-F1
#
_entry.id   AF-A0A7J8M3R0-F1
#
_cell.length_a   1.000
_cell.length_b   1.000
_cell.length_c   1.000
_cell.angle_alpha   90.00
_cell.angle_beta   90.00
_cell.angle_gamma   90.00
#
_symmetry.space_group_name_H-M   'P 1'
#
loop_
_entity.id
_entity.type
_entity.pdbx_description
1 polymer ?
#
loop_
_entity_poly.entity_id
_entity_poly.type
_entity_poly.pdbx_seq_one_letter_code
_entity_poly.pdbx_strand_id
1 'polypeptide(L)'
;MFRTCLEDCEKSGCVGEMCFQHCKFSSDGKPIDGPWYLQEPLYQKWKQWDCRSDCRYHCMIAREEQRWKLGGKPIKYHGKWPFQRVYAIQEPAAVVFSAISLAIQFHGWLSFFILLNYKLPLRPDKKTYYEYTGLLHIYAILAMNFWFWSAVCHTRDVELTEKLDYSSAAALVGFSFILTILRTFDVRDEASRVMVAAPLIAFVMTHILYLNFYKLDYGNSVYESLISYPELFSYRFVLVSFITNPDLFAGLNTKVCMAMGVANLLIWGVWAGVTSHPSRWKVWLFNVGGTIALLLEIYDFPPYKGFIDAHALWHAANIPLAYISWSFVRDDAVFRTSTLLKKTK
;
A
#
# COMPACT_ATOMS: atom_id res chain seq x y z
N MET A 1 1.36 10.26 31.89
CA MET A 1 2.47 11.07 31.30
C MET A 1 2.22 11.44 29.84
N PHE A 2 2.17 10.52 28.86
CA PHE A 2 1.79 10.90 27.47
C PHE A 2 0.36 11.44 27.39
N ARG A 3 -0.63 10.72 27.94
CA ARG A 3 -2.03 11.19 28.01
C ARG A 3 -2.17 12.54 28.73
N THR A 4 -1.43 12.71 29.82
CA THR A 4 -1.37 13.96 30.59
C THR A 4 -0.86 15.11 29.72
N CYS A 5 0.26 14.92 28.99
CA CYS A 5 0.77 15.92 28.06
C CYS A 5 -0.25 16.26 26.95
N LEU A 6 -0.96 15.26 26.42
CA LEU A 6 -2.00 15.50 25.42
C LEU A 6 -3.13 16.36 25.97
N GLU A 7 -3.66 16.02 27.14
CA GLU A 7 -4.75 16.76 27.78
C GLU A 7 -4.34 18.19 28.12
N ASP A 8 -3.10 18.39 28.58
CA ASP A 8 -2.56 19.71 28.90
C ASP A 8 -2.32 20.53 27.62
N CYS A 9 -1.82 19.93 26.55
CA CYS A 9 -1.61 20.59 25.27
C CYS A 9 -2.93 20.93 24.56
N GLU A 10 -3.92 20.04 24.58
CA GLU A 10 -5.24 20.32 24.01
C GLU A 10 -5.94 21.49 24.75
N LYS A 11 -5.62 21.73 26.03
CA LYS A 11 -6.15 22.88 26.79
C LYS A 11 -5.33 24.16 26.64
N SER A 12 -4.01 24.06 26.72
CA SER A 12 -3.10 25.22 26.73
C SER A 12 -2.67 25.66 25.33
N GLY A 13 -2.77 24.77 24.35
CA GLY A 13 -2.18 24.92 23.02
C GLY A 13 -0.66 24.81 23.00
N CYS A 14 -0.02 24.31 24.08
CA CYS A 14 1.43 24.29 24.22
C CYS A 14 1.98 22.95 24.73
N VAL A 15 3.18 22.58 24.29
CA VAL A 15 4.01 21.51 24.85
C VAL A 15 5.34 22.12 25.31
N GLY A 16 5.51 22.27 26.62
CA GLY A 16 6.67 22.98 27.17
C GLY A 16 6.66 24.45 26.74
N GLU A 17 7.75 24.92 26.13
CA GLU A 17 7.87 26.29 25.61
C GLU A 17 7.28 26.47 24.19
N MET A 18 6.93 25.37 23.52
CA MET A 18 6.36 25.42 22.17
C MET A 18 4.85 25.59 22.22
N CYS A 19 4.33 26.66 21.64
CA CYS A 19 2.90 26.93 21.54
C CYS A 19 2.42 27.02 20.10
N PHE A 20 1.28 26.40 19.79
CA PHE A 20 0.71 26.36 18.44
C PHE A 20 -0.35 27.44 18.28
N GLN A 21 -0.17 28.38 17.34
CA GLN A 21 -1.11 29.49 17.18
C GLN A 21 -2.51 29.04 16.76
N HIS A 22 -2.62 27.94 16.00
CA HIS A 22 -3.88 27.36 15.56
C HIS A 22 -4.59 26.54 16.67
N CYS A 23 -3.95 26.34 17.83
CA CYS A 23 -4.55 25.71 19.02
C CYS A 23 -5.24 26.72 19.95
N LYS A 24 -5.31 28.01 19.61
CA LYS A 24 -5.93 29.01 20.50
C LYS A 24 -7.45 28.82 20.51
N PHE A 25 -7.95 28.21 21.59
CA PHE A 25 -9.38 28.15 21.88
C PHE A 25 -9.84 29.50 22.46
N SER A 26 -10.93 30.05 21.92
CA SER A 26 -11.64 31.14 22.60
C SER A 26 -12.11 30.65 23.97
N SER A 27 -12.17 31.55 24.96
CA SER A 27 -12.61 31.28 26.34
C SER A 27 -14.02 30.65 26.48
N ASP A 28 -14.78 30.55 25.39
CA ASP A 28 -16.10 29.90 25.32
C ASP A 28 -16.10 28.52 24.63
N GLY A 29 -14.94 27.92 24.36
CA GLY A 29 -14.84 26.57 23.78
C GLY A 29 -15.32 26.44 22.32
N LYS A 30 -15.48 27.57 21.60
CA LYS A 30 -15.77 27.58 20.16
C LYS A 30 -14.50 27.87 19.34
N PRO A 31 -14.33 27.22 18.17
CA PRO A 31 -13.33 27.64 17.18
C PRO A 31 -13.58 29.11 16.80
N ILE A 32 -12.52 29.88 16.62
CA ILE A 32 -12.60 31.24 16.08
C ILE A 32 -12.88 31.11 14.57
N ASP A 33 -14.13 30.86 14.20
CA ASP A 33 -14.56 30.95 12.81
C ASP A 33 -14.65 32.44 12.44
N GLY A 34 -13.59 32.93 11.80
CA GLY A 34 -13.66 34.17 11.03
C GLY A 34 -14.61 34.01 9.83
N PRO A 35 -15.04 35.13 9.21
CA PRO A 35 -15.91 35.12 8.05
C PRO A 35 -15.44 34.15 6.96
N TRP A 36 -16.37 33.46 6.30
CA TRP A 36 -16.11 32.40 5.31
C TRP A 36 -15.16 32.77 4.16
N TYR A 37 -14.97 34.07 3.87
CA TYR A 37 -14.07 34.61 2.85
C TYR A 37 -12.62 34.81 3.32
N LEU A 38 -12.33 34.62 4.61
CA LEU A 38 -10.98 34.61 5.20
C LEU A 38 -10.44 33.19 5.40
N GLN A 39 -11.11 32.17 4.85
CA GLN A 39 -10.59 30.82 4.88
C GLN A 39 -9.25 30.77 4.16
N GLU A 40 -8.21 30.40 4.90
CA GLU A 40 -6.89 30.17 4.31
C GLU A 40 -7.02 29.26 3.07
N PRO A 41 -6.31 29.58 1.97
CA PRO A 41 -6.32 28.75 0.78
C PRO A 41 -5.99 27.29 1.12
N LEU A 42 -6.60 26.35 0.41
CA LEU A 42 -6.50 24.91 0.71
C LEU A 42 -5.06 24.41 0.87
N TYR A 43 -4.09 25.01 0.17
CA TYR A 43 -2.67 24.67 0.29
C TYR A 43 -2.07 25.06 1.66
N GLN A 44 -2.56 26.13 2.32
CA GLN A 44 -2.15 26.55 3.65
C GLN A 44 -2.81 25.66 4.72
N LYS A 45 -4.11 25.36 4.58
CA LYS A 45 -4.80 24.36 5.41
C LYS A 45 -4.16 22.97 5.33
N TRP A 46 -3.64 22.60 4.17
CA TRP A 46 -2.93 21.34 3.98
C TRP A 46 -1.51 21.34 4.56
N LYS A 47 -0.87 22.50 4.72
CA LYS A 47 0.42 22.65 5.42
C LYS A 47 0.26 22.69 6.94
N GLN A 48 -0.89 23.13 7.44
CA GLN A 48 -1.16 23.22 8.86
C GLN A 48 -1.73 21.89 9.39
N TRP A 49 -1.13 21.38 10.46
CA TRP A 49 -1.68 20.28 11.23
C TRP A 49 -2.82 20.80 12.11
N ASP A 50 -3.79 19.96 12.44
CA ASP A 50 -4.79 20.30 13.43
C ASP A 50 -4.15 20.27 14.83
N CYS A 51 -4.71 21.07 15.74
CA CYS A 51 -4.18 21.23 17.09
C CYS A 51 -3.91 19.90 17.79
N ARG A 52 -4.85 18.96 17.64
CA ARG A 52 -4.76 17.64 18.24
C ARG A 52 -3.60 16.81 17.67
N SER A 53 -3.36 16.86 16.36
CA SER A 53 -2.24 16.13 15.74
C SER A 53 -0.89 16.71 16.12
N ASP A 54 -0.77 18.03 16.26
CA ASP A 54 0.48 18.67 16.71
C ASP A 54 0.75 18.41 18.19
N CYS A 55 -0.26 18.52 19.05
CA CYS A 55 -0.16 18.09 20.44
C CYS A 55 0.28 16.62 20.55
N ARG A 56 -0.33 15.72 19.76
CA ARG A 56 0.06 14.31 19.71
C ARG A 56 1.51 14.10 19.32
N TYR A 57 1.95 14.78 18.27
CA TYR A 57 3.31 14.68 17.78
C TYR A 57 4.33 15.21 18.81
N HIS A 58 4.16 16.44 19.29
CA HIS A 58 5.14 17.06 20.17
C HIS A 58 5.21 16.39 21.55
N CYS A 59 4.07 15.95 22.10
CA CYS A 59 4.07 15.14 23.32
C CYS A 59 4.76 13.79 23.14
N MET A 60 4.61 13.16 21.97
CA MET A 60 5.30 11.91 21.63
C MET A 60 6.82 12.15 21.55
N ILE A 61 7.26 13.15 20.80
CA ILE A 61 8.68 13.46 20.62
C ILE A 61 9.34 13.82 21.96
N ALA A 62 8.72 14.68 22.77
CA ALA A 62 9.23 15.04 24.08
C ALA A 62 9.38 13.81 25.00
N ARG A 63 8.45 12.86 24.89
CA ARG A 63 8.51 11.62 25.67
C ARG A 63 9.62 10.68 25.20
N GLU A 64 9.79 10.54 23.89
CA GLU A 64 10.87 9.73 23.32
C GLU A 64 12.25 10.32 23.63
N GLU A 65 12.38 11.64 23.65
CA GLU A 65 13.64 12.30 24.04
C GLU A 65 13.99 12.02 25.51
N GLN A 66 13.02 12.13 26.43
CA GLN A 66 13.21 11.74 27.84
C GLN A 66 13.64 10.28 27.97
N ARG A 67 12.98 9.40 27.21
CA ARG A 67 13.24 7.97 27.24
C ARG A 67 14.63 7.63 26.69
N TRP A 68 15.05 8.29 25.61
CA TRP A 68 16.39 8.20 25.05
C TRP A 68 17.46 8.63 26.06
N LYS A 69 17.26 9.75 26.77
CA LYS A 69 18.18 10.23 27.83
C LYS A 69 18.35 9.21 28.97
N LEU A 70 17.34 8.40 29.23
CA LEU A 70 17.35 7.34 30.23
C LEU A 70 17.86 5.99 29.68
N GLY A 71 18.36 5.93 28.44
CA GLY A 71 18.85 4.71 27.80
C GLY A 71 17.73 3.74 27.36
N GLY A 72 16.48 4.22 27.29
CA GLY A 72 15.33 3.43 26.85
C GLY A 72 15.26 3.29 25.32
N LYS A 73 14.75 2.15 24.84
CA LYS A 73 14.47 1.90 23.41
C LYS A 73 13.15 2.54 22.97
N PRO A 74 12.99 3.00 21.71
CA PRO A 74 11.74 3.59 21.23
C PRO A 74 10.52 2.69 21.45
N ILE A 75 9.34 3.29 21.60
CA ILE A 75 8.06 2.57 21.72
C ILE A 75 7.03 3.06 20.70
N LYS A 76 6.07 2.19 20.35
CA LYS A 76 4.97 2.53 19.45
C LYS A 76 3.88 3.32 20.18
N TYR A 77 3.36 4.36 19.53
CA TYR A 77 2.21 5.13 19.97
C TYR A 77 1.07 4.85 18.99
N HIS A 78 -0.05 4.29 19.50
CA HIS A 78 -1.17 3.87 18.65
C HIS A 78 -0.77 2.96 17.47
N GLY A 79 0.19 2.06 17.70
CA GLY A 79 0.69 1.13 16.68
C GLY A 79 1.73 1.70 15.71
N LYS A 80 2.02 3.02 15.75
CA LYS A 80 2.99 3.68 14.87
C LYS A 80 4.28 4.02 15.61
N TRP A 81 5.41 3.97 14.90
CA TRP A 81 6.71 4.37 15.42
C TRP A 81 6.84 5.90 15.48
N PRO A 82 7.67 6.45 16.39
CA PRO A 82 7.89 7.89 16.49
C PRO A 82 8.86 8.36 15.40
N PHE A 83 8.34 9.02 14.37
CA PHE A 83 9.13 9.62 13.29
C PHE A 83 9.45 11.09 13.55
N GLN A 84 10.57 11.56 13.02
CA GLN A 84 10.94 12.98 12.97
C GLN A 84 10.36 13.59 11.69
N ARG A 85 9.43 14.53 11.85
CA ARG A 85 8.83 15.28 10.73
C ARG A 85 9.85 16.22 10.10
N VAL A 86 9.80 16.36 8.77
CA VAL A 86 10.56 17.39 8.04
C VAL A 86 9.57 18.26 7.28
N TYR A 87 9.47 19.54 7.69
CA TYR A 87 8.39 20.44 7.27
C TYR A 87 7.00 19.81 7.49
N ALA A 88 6.23 19.59 6.43
CA ALA A 88 4.89 18.99 6.49
C ALA A 88 4.88 17.47 6.24
N ILE A 89 6.03 16.84 6.06
CA ILE A 89 6.14 15.41 5.72
C ILE A 89 6.31 14.58 6.98
N GLN A 90 5.40 13.62 7.19
CA GLN A 90 5.43 12.70 8.32
C GLN A 90 6.57 11.69 8.23
N GLU A 91 6.75 11.04 7.08
CA GLU A 91 7.73 9.96 6.87
C GLU A 91 8.59 10.23 5.62
N PRO A 92 9.62 11.09 5.71
CA PRO A 92 10.36 11.58 4.54
C PRO A 92 10.98 10.47 3.68
N ALA A 93 11.54 9.43 4.31
CA ALA A 93 12.17 8.32 3.60
C ALA A 93 11.14 7.52 2.79
N ALA A 94 10.01 7.15 3.40
CA ALA A 94 8.95 6.40 2.73
C ALA A 94 8.34 7.18 1.56
N VAL A 95 8.17 8.50 1.70
CA VAL A 95 7.70 9.38 0.60
C VAL A 95 8.67 9.37 -0.58
N VAL A 96 9.97 9.57 -0.33
CA VAL A 96 10.99 9.57 -1.39
C VAL A 96 11.06 8.22 -2.10
N PHE A 97 11.09 7.12 -1.35
CA PHE A 97 11.15 5.78 -1.94
C PHE A 97 9.87 5.44 -2.72
N SER A 98 8.69 5.83 -2.22
CA SER A 98 7.42 5.68 -2.95
C SER A 98 7.41 6.45 -4.28
N ALA A 99 7.90 7.69 -4.27
CA ALA A 99 7.98 8.52 -5.48
C ALA A 99 8.97 7.94 -6.52
N ILE A 100 10.11 7.41 -6.07
CA ILE A 100 11.05 6.71 -6.95
C ILE A 100 10.41 5.44 -7.52
N SER A 101 9.73 4.64 -6.69
CA SER A 101 9.01 3.45 -7.14
C SER A 101 7.96 3.79 -8.18
N LEU A 102 7.19 4.87 -8.00
CA LEU A 102 6.24 5.38 -9.00
C LEU A 102 6.94 5.68 -10.34
N ALA A 103 8.07 6.39 -10.32
CA ALA A 103 8.84 6.72 -11.51
C ALA A 103 9.37 5.46 -12.23
N ILE A 104 9.84 4.46 -11.47
CA ILE A 104 10.30 3.18 -12.03
C ILE A 104 9.16 2.39 -12.65
N GLN A 105 7.97 2.35 -12.03
CA GLN A 105 6.79 1.69 -12.62
C GLN A 105 6.39 2.36 -13.93
N PHE A 106 6.35 3.70 -13.96
CA PHE A 106 6.04 4.45 -15.17
C PHE A 106 7.07 4.18 -16.28
N HIS A 107 8.36 4.26 -15.96
CA HIS A 107 9.44 4.01 -16.91
C HIS A 107 9.39 2.56 -17.44
N GLY A 108 9.15 1.57 -16.56
CA GLY A 108 9.01 0.17 -16.93
C GLY A 108 7.83 -0.07 -17.88
N TRP A 109 6.66 0.49 -17.55
CA TRP A 109 5.47 0.42 -18.39
C TRP A 109 5.68 1.09 -19.75
N LEU A 110 6.27 2.29 -19.79
CA LEU A 110 6.56 3.00 -21.03
C LEU A 110 7.53 2.20 -21.91
N SER A 111 8.60 1.63 -21.31
CA SER A 111 9.55 0.78 -22.02
C SER A 111 8.91 -0.48 -22.60
N PHE A 112 7.98 -1.10 -21.87
CA PHE A 112 7.19 -2.23 -22.33
C PHE A 112 6.21 -1.85 -23.45
N PHE A 113 5.50 -0.73 -23.31
CA PHE A 113 4.59 -0.20 -24.33
C PHE A 113 5.33 0.07 -25.64
N ILE A 114 6.50 0.72 -25.58
CA ILE A 114 7.32 1.01 -26.76
C ILE A 114 7.80 -0.28 -27.41
N LEU A 115 8.24 -1.26 -26.63
CA LEU A 115 8.69 -2.56 -27.14
C LEU A 115 7.58 -3.27 -27.94
N LEU A 116 6.37 -3.34 -27.38
CA LEU A 116 5.25 -4.05 -28.01
C LEU A 116 4.77 -3.38 -29.30
N ASN A 117 4.68 -2.05 -29.32
CA ASN A 117 4.04 -1.34 -30.43
C ASN A 117 5.02 -0.93 -31.54
N TYR A 118 6.32 -0.78 -31.23
CA TYR A 118 7.28 -0.23 -32.18
C TYR A 118 8.46 -1.16 -32.49
N LYS A 119 8.72 -2.19 -31.66
CA LYS A 119 9.88 -3.08 -31.86
C LYS A 119 9.51 -4.52 -32.17
N LEU A 120 8.38 -5.00 -31.66
CA LEU A 120 7.88 -6.34 -31.94
C LEU A 120 6.88 -6.31 -33.11
N PRO A 121 6.84 -7.37 -33.93
CA PRO A 121 5.86 -7.46 -35.01
C PRO A 121 4.44 -7.51 -34.44
N LEU A 122 3.50 -6.93 -35.19
CA LEU A 122 2.07 -6.97 -34.89
C LEU A 122 1.36 -7.99 -35.78
N ARG A 123 0.24 -8.51 -35.30
CA ARG A 123 -0.66 -9.36 -36.08
C ARG A 123 -1.33 -8.55 -37.20
N PRO A 124 -1.91 -9.18 -38.23
CA PRO A 124 -2.63 -8.48 -39.30
C PRO A 124 -3.78 -7.60 -38.80
N ASP A 125 -4.41 -7.96 -37.69
CA ASP A 125 -5.46 -7.17 -37.01
C ASP A 125 -4.89 -6.04 -36.12
N LYS A 126 -3.59 -5.70 -36.28
CA LYS A 126 -2.83 -4.71 -35.50
C LYS A 126 -2.71 -5.00 -34.01
N LYS A 127 -3.07 -6.20 -33.54
CA LYS A 127 -2.87 -6.59 -32.13
C LYS A 127 -1.47 -7.13 -31.88
N THR A 128 -1.01 -7.00 -30.65
CA THR A 128 0.28 -7.56 -30.22
C THR A 128 0.21 -9.09 -30.19
N TYR A 129 1.29 -9.79 -30.54
CA TYR A 129 1.35 -11.24 -30.40
C TYR A 129 1.31 -11.72 -28.95
N TYR A 130 1.89 -10.93 -28.05
CA TYR A 130 1.95 -11.24 -26.63
C TYR A 130 0.56 -11.25 -25.99
N GLU A 131 0.14 -12.41 -25.48
CA GLU A 131 -1.24 -12.66 -25.07
C GLU A 131 -1.65 -11.97 -23.75
N TYR A 132 -0.68 -11.41 -23.01
CA TYR A 132 -0.90 -10.79 -21.69
C TYR A 132 -0.74 -9.25 -21.71
N THR A 133 -0.67 -8.63 -22.89
CA THR A 133 -0.48 -7.18 -23.06
C THR A 133 -1.51 -6.36 -22.28
N GLY A 134 -2.81 -6.65 -22.43
CA GLY A 134 -3.87 -5.91 -21.75
C GLY A 134 -3.78 -6.01 -20.23
N LEU A 135 -3.50 -7.22 -19.72
CA LEU A 135 -3.35 -7.45 -18.28
C LEU A 135 -2.16 -6.67 -17.70
N LEU A 136 -1.04 -6.59 -18.41
CA LEU A 136 0.12 -5.80 -17.94
C LEU A 136 -0.10 -4.29 -17.97
N HIS A 137 -0.94 -3.78 -18.87
CA HIS A 137 -1.34 -2.37 -18.84
C HIS A 137 -2.21 -2.07 -17.62
N ILE A 138 -3.14 -2.96 -17.27
CA ILE A 138 -3.94 -2.83 -16.04
C ILE A 138 -3.03 -2.90 -14.80
N TYR A 139 -2.10 -3.87 -14.75
CA TYR A 139 -1.10 -3.97 -13.69
C TYR A 139 -0.30 -2.67 -13.52
N ALA A 140 0.17 -2.08 -14.62
CA ALA A 140 0.92 -0.82 -14.57
C ALA A 140 0.10 0.33 -13.98
N ILE A 141 -1.16 0.46 -14.38
CA ILE A 141 -2.06 1.51 -13.88
C ILE A 141 -2.30 1.34 -12.38
N LEU A 142 -2.59 0.11 -11.93
CA LEU A 142 -2.78 -0.19 -10.51
C LEU A 142 -1.49 0.02 -9.71
N ALA A 143 -0.33 -0.35 -10.27
CA ALA A 143 0.95 -0.13 -9.62
C ALA A 143 1.23 1.37 -9.44
N MET A 144 1.09 2.16 -10.50
CA MET A 144 1.25 3.61 -10.42
C MET A 144 0.25 4.26 -9.46
N ASN A 145 -1.00 3.77 -9.42
CA ASN A 145 -2.00 4.23 -8.46
C ASN A 145 -1.59 3.97 -7.01
N PHE A 146 -1.09 2.76 -6.71
CA PHE A 146 -0.60 2.40 -5.38
C PHE A 146 0.56 3.28 -4.94
N TRP A 147 1.62 3.38 -5.75
CA TRP A 147 2.80 4.17 -5.36
C TRP A 147 2.51 5.67 -5.22
N PHE A 148 1.54 6.18 -5.98
CA PHE A 148 1.03 7.54 -5.80
C PHE A 148 0.35 7.71 -4.44
N TRP A 149 -0.61 6.85 -4.09
CA TRP A 149 -1.32 6.95 -2.81
C TRP A 149 -0.42 6.67 -1.61
N SER A 150 0.53 5.74 -1.74
CA SER A 150 1.59 5.50 -0.76
C SER A 150 2.39 6.78 -0.47
N ALA A 151 2.89 7.47 -1.51
CA ALA A 151 3.61 8.73 -1.34
C ALA A 151 2.76 9.83 -0.66
N VAL A 152 1.48 9.91 -1.02
CA VAL A 152 0.54 10.89 -0.44
C VAL A 152 0.24 10.56 1.04
N CYS A 153 0.01 9.29 1.38
CA CYS A 153 -0.27 8.81 2.73
C CYS A 153 0.91 9.07 3.67
N HIS A 154 2.13 8.70 3.27
CA HIS A 154 3.35 8.94 4.07
C HIS A 154 3.73 10.42 4.18
N THR A 155 3.20 11.28 3.30
CA THR A 155 3.32 12.73 3.46
C THR A 155 2.43 13.22 4.59
N ARG A 156 1.14 12.88 4.52
CA ARG A 156 0.14 13.25 5.53
C ARG A 156 -0.86 12.12 5.72
N ASP A 157 -0.77 11.53 6.91
CA ASP A 157 -1.53 10.39 7.35
C ASP A 157 -2.89 10.85 7.91
N VAL A 158 -3.91 10.85 7.05
CA VAL A 158 -5.30 11.15 7.40
C VAL A 158 -6.18 9.99 6.93
N GLU A 159 -7.35 9.83 7.54
CA GLU A 159 -8.23 8.68 7.30
C GLU A 159 -8.49 8.40 5.81
N LEU A 160 -8.68 9.45 5.01
CA LEU A 160 -8.89 9.31 3.57
C LEU A 160 -7.65 8.80 2.83
N THR A 161 -6.46 9.36 3.11
CA THR A 161 -5.23 8.97 2.42
C THR A 161 -4.80 7.56 2.83
N GLU A 162 -5.00 7.21 4.10
CA GLU A 162 -4.78 5.86 4.64
C GLU A 162 -5.71 4.84 3.96
N LYS A 163 -7.01 5.14 3.85
CA LYS A 163 -7.97 4.27 3.15
C LYS A 163 -7.60 4.05 1.69
N LEU A 164 -7.19 5.10 0.98
CA LEU A 164 -6.82 5.02 -0.44
C LEU A 164 -5.52 4.26 -0.65
N ASP A 165 -4.53 4.46 0.21
CA ASP A 165 -3.28 3.70 0.18
C ASP A 165 -3.54 2.20 0.39
N TYR A 166 -4.22 1.81 1.47
CA TYR A 166 -4.54 0.39 1.70
C TYR A 166 -5.42 -0.23 0.60
N SER A 167 -6.40 0.52 0.09
CA SER A 167 -7.26 0.04 -1.00
C SER A 167 -6.48 -0.18 -2.29
N SER A 168 -5.57 0.74 -2.63
CA SER A 168 -4.73 0.64 -3.82
C SER A 168 -3.68 -0.47 -3.68
N ALA A 169 -3.14 -0.70 -2.48
CA ALA A 169 -2.28 -1.84 -2.17
C ALA A 169 -3.00 -3.18 -2.39
N ALA A 170 -4.21 -3.31 -1.85
CA ALA A 170 -5.04 -4.51 -2.01
C ALA A 170 -5.39 -4.76 -3.50
N ALA A 171 -5.74 -3.71 -4.23
CA ALA A 171 -6.02 -3.80 -5.67
C ALA A 171 -4.79 -4.26 -6.46
N LEU A 172 -3.61 -3.69 -6.19
CA LEU A 172 -2.36 -4.06 -6.85
C LEU A 172 -1.97 -5.51 -6.56
N VAL A 173 -1.93 -5.92 -5.28
CA VAL A 173 -1.52 -7.27 -4.89
C VAL A 173 -2.52 -8.30 -5.41
N GLY A 174 -3.83 -8.02 -5.31
CA GLY A 174 -4.88 -8.88 -5.82
C GLY A 174 -4.81 -9.07 -7.33
N PHE A 175 -4.64 -7.98 -8.09
CA PHE A 175 -4.48 -8.06 -9.54
C PHE A 175 -3.17 -8.74 -9.95
N SER A 176 -2.07 -8.48 -9.22
CA SER A 176 -0.81 -9.18 -9.41
C SER A 176 -0.96 -10.69 -9.23
N PHE A 177 -1.75 -11.11 -8.23
CA PHE A 177 -2.05 -12.53 -8.01
C PHE A 177 -2.82 -13.17 -9.17
N ILE A 178 -3.84 -12.48 -9.70
CA ILE A 178 -4.54 -12.92 -10.91
C ILE A 178 -3.54 -13.05 -12.08
N LEU A 179 -2.73 -12.02 -12.32
CA LEU A 179 -1.74 -12.03 -13.41
C LEU A 179 -0.74 -13.19 -13.25
N THR A 180 -0.26 -13.44 -12.04
CA THR A 180 0.64 -14.57 -11.74
C THR A 180 0.00 -15.89 -12.09
N ILE A 181 -1.24 -16.16 -11.68
CA ILE A 181 -1.94 -17.41 -12.01
C ILE A 181 -2.10 -17.53 -13.53
N LEU A 182 -2.68 -16.52 -14.18
CA LEU A 182 -2.94 -16.57 -15.63
C LEU A 182 -1.65 -16.74 -16.43
N ARG A 183 -0.56 -16.10 -16.01
CA ARG A 183 0.73 -16.16 -16.71
C ARG A 183 1.47 -17.46 -16.45
N THR A 184 1.59 -17.92 -15.21
CA THR A 184 2.41 -19.09 -14.86
C THR A 184 1.77 -20.40 -15.32
N PHE A 185 0.43 -20.50 -15.28
CA PHE A 185 -0.32 -21.65 -15.79
C PHE A 185 -0.65 -21.57 -17.29
N ASP A 186 -0.12 -20.56 -18.00
CA ASP A 186 -0.31 -20.36 -19.44
C ASP A 186 -1.79 -20.34 -19.89
N VAL A 187 -2.66 -19.69 -19.09
CA VAL A 187 -4.10 -19.61 -19.38
C VAL A 187 -4.35 -18.58 -20.50
N ARG A 188 -4.66 -19.07 -21.69
CA ARG A 188 -4.84 -18.25 -22.91
C ARG A 188 -6.29 -18.04 -23.30
N ASP A 189 -7.13 -19.03 -23.02
CA ASP A 189 -8.56 -18.97 -23.33
C ASP A 189 -9.26 -17.89 -22.49
N GLU A 190 -10.08 -17.07 -23.14
CA GLU A 190 -10.71 -15.91 -22.50
C GLU A 190 -11.76 -16.33 -21.46
N ALA A 191 -12.51 -17.41 -21.71
CA ALA A 191 -13.48 -17.92 -20.73
C ALA A 191 -12.77 -18.42 -19.46
N SER A 192 -11.68 -19.18 -19.64
CA SER A 192 -10.84 -19.68 -18.55
C SER A 192 -10.21 -18.54 -17.75
N ARG A 193 -9.76 -17.45 -18.42
CA ARG A 193 -9.24 -16.25 -17.75
C ARG A 193 -10.30 -15.60 -16.86
N VAL A 194 -11.53 -15.47 -17.35
CA VAL A 194 -12.65 -14.90 -16.59
C VAL A 194 -13.00 -15.81 -15.41
N MET A 195 -13.07 -17.13 -15.60
CA MET A 195 -13.37 -18.09 -14.53
C MET A 195 -12.36 -18.02 -13.37
N VAL A 196 -11.09 -17.79 -13.66
CA VAL A 196 -10.04 -17.61 -12.64
C VAL A 196 -10.07 -16.21 -12.02
N ALA A 197 -10.21 -15.16 -12.84
CA ALA A 197 -10.12 -13.78 -12.39
C ALA A 197 -11.36 -13.32 -11.59
N ALA A 198 -12.56 -13.69 -12.01
CA ALA A 198 -13.82 -13.23 -11.40
C ALA A 198 -13.91 -13.48 -9.88
N PRO A 199 -13.65 -14.69 -9.34
CA PRO A 199 -13.72 -14.91 -7.89
C PRO A 199 -12.65 -14.12 -7.12
N LEU A 200 -11.45 -13.95 -7.69
CA LEU A 200 -10.38 -13.18 -7.07
C LEU A 200 -10.68 -11.68 -7.08
N ILE A 201 -11.25 -11.15 -8.17
CA ILE A 201 -11.73 -9.77 -8.26
C ILE A 201 -12.84 -9.55 -7.21
N ALA A 202 -13.81 -10.45 -7.13
CA ALA A 202 -14.89 -10.35 -6.14
C ALA A 202 -14.33 -10.31 -4.72
N PHE A 203 -13.39 -11.20 -4.39
CA PHE A 203 -12.71 -11.20 -3.09
C PHE A 203 -12.00 -9.87 -2.80
N VAL A 204 -11.18 -9.38 -3.72
CA VAL A 204 -10.42 -8.12 -3.56
C VAL A 204 -11.38 -6.93 -3.42
N MET A 205 -12.44 -6.88 -4.23
CA MET A 205 -13.44 -5.82 -4.16
C MET A 205 -14.19 -5.84 -2.83
N THR A 206 -14.64 -7.01 -2.36
CA THR A 206 -15.27 -7.14 -1.05
C THR A 206 -14.32 -6.73 0.08
N HIS A 207 -13.04 -7.09 0.00
CA HIS A 207 -12.03 -6.66 0.97
C HIS A 207 -11.83 -5.14 0.94
N ILE A 208 -11.73 -4.51 -0.23
CA ILE A 208 -11.64 -3.04 -0.36
C ILE A 208 -12.90 -2.36 0.18
N LEU A 209 -14.10 -2.88 -0.10
CA LEU A 209 -15.35 -2.36 0.44
C LEU A 209 -15.37 -2.48 1.97
N TYR A 210 -14.93 -3.61 2.51
CA TYR A 210 -14.76 -3.79 3.96
C TYR A 210 -13.82 -2.74 4.54
N LEU A 211 -12.68 -2.47 3.88
CA LEU A 211 -11.75 -1.43 4.33
C LEU A 211 -12.40 -0.03 4.32
N ASN A 212 -13.16 0.32 3.30
CA ASN A 212 -13.70 1.67 3.20
C ASN A 212 -14.92 1.92 4.10
N PHE A 213 -15.76 0.90 4.32
CA PHE A 213 -17.07 1.07 4.94
C PHE A 213 -17.21 0.45 6.34
N TYR A 214 -16.37 -0.50 6.76
CA TYR A 214 -16.63 -1.30 7.98
C TYR A 214 -16.13 -0.68 9.29
N LYS A 215 -16.22 0.65 9.43
CA LYS A 215 -16.21 1.34 10.73
C LYS A 215 -17.28 2.43 10.74
N LEU A 216 -18.48 2.12 11.25
CA LEU A 216 -19.50 3.06 11.79
C LEU A 216 -20.63 2.26 12.49
N ASP A 217 -20.28 1.53 13.55
CA ASP A 217 -21.10 1.34 14.78
C ASP A 217 -20.42 0.32 15.69
N TYR A 218 -19.44 0.79 16.47
CA TYR A 218 -19.26 0.28 17.84
C TYR A 218 -20.13 1.12 18.80
N GLY A 219 -21.35 1.40 18.37
CA GLY A 219 -22.46 1.93 19.15
C GLY A 219 -23.69 1.11 18.79
N ASN A 220 -23.91 0.00 19.51
CA ASN A 220 -25.17 -0.76 19.61
C ASN A 220 -26.20 -0.58 18.46
N SER A 221 -26.06 -1.27 17.32
CA SER A 221 -27.20 -1.45 16.39
C SER A 221 -27.02 -2.52 15.28
N VAL A 222 -25.79 -2.89 14.88
CA VAL A 222 -25.59 -3.77 13.69
C VAL A 222 -25.56 -5.27 14.02
N TYR A 223 -25.45 -5.65 15.30
CA TYR A 223 -25.47 -7.06 15.72
C TYR A 223 -26.84 -7.73 15.45
N GLU A 224 -27.93 -6.96 15.40
CA GLU A 224 -29.28 -7.48 15.17
C GLU A 224 -29.64 -7.64 13.68
N SER A 225 -29.03 -6.86 12.77
CA SER A 225 -29.41 -6.89 11.34
C SER A 225 -28.79 -8.05 10.55
N LEU A 226 -27.68 -8.62 11.02
CA LEU A 226 -26.98 -9.73 10.36
C LEU A 226 -27.51 -11.13 10.75
N ILE A 227 -28.47 -11.23 11.69
CA ILE A 227 -29.07 -12.50 12.13
C ILE A 227 -30.20 -12.98 11.19
N SER A 228 -30.61 -12.19 10.20
CA SER A 228 -31.79 -12.48 9.36
C SER A 228 -31.53 -13.26 8.05
N TYR A 229 -30.29 -13.65 7.73
CA TYR A 229 -29.97 -14.32 6.45
C TYR A 229 -29.34 -15.72 6.65
N PRO A 230 -30.14 -16.81 6.60
CA PRO A 230 -29.68 -18.16 6.92
C PRO A 230 -28.88 -18.87 5.82
N GLU A 231 -28.86 -18.37 4.58
CA GLU A 231 -28.29 -19.10 3.43
C GLU A 231 -26.76 -19.01 3.33
N LEU A 232 -26.13 -18.49 4.38
CA LEU A 232 -24.78 -18.00 4.34
C LEU A 232 -23.86 -18.69 5.38
N PHE A 233 -23.86 -20.03 5.38
CA PHE A 233 -23.22 -20.85 6.43
C PHE A 233 -21.75 -21.26 6.16
N SER A 234 -21.26 -21.28 4.91
CA SER A 234 -19.90 -21.77 4.60
C SER A 234 -18.75 -20.79 4.87
N TYR A 235 -19.03 -19.50 5.03
CA TYR A 235 -18.02 -18.46 5.33
C TYR A 235 -18.03 -18.06 6.82
N ARG A 236 -18.91 -18.69 7.61
CA ARG A 236 -19.13 -18.37 9.02
C ARG A 236 -17.95 -18.78 9.91
N PHE A 237 -17.13 -19.75 9.51
CA PHE A 237 -15.96 -20.18 10.30
C PHE A 237 -14.68 -19.41 10.00
N VAL A 238 -14.49 -18.91 8.78
CA VAL A 238 -13.29 -18.12 8.42
C VAL A 238 -13.48 -16.65 8.74
N LEU A 239 -14.71 -16.11 8.64
CA LEU A 239 -14.95 -14.69 8.92
C LEU A 239 -14.99 -14.38 10.42
N VAL A 240 -15.63 -15.24 11.23
CA VAL A 240 -15.92 -14.95 12.66
C VAL A 240 -14.69 -15.06 13.56
N SER A 241 -13.74 -15.95 13.25
CA SER A 241 -12.48 -16.06 14.02
C SER A 241 -11.52 -14.88 13.81
N PHE A 242 -11.72 -14.08 12.75
CA PHE A 242 -10.87 -12.93 12.44
C PHE A 242 -11.42 -11.60 12.98
N ILE A 243 -12.71 -11.49 13.31
CA ILE A 243 -13.42 -10.22 13.57
C ILE A 243 -13.28 -9.68 15.01
N THR A 244 -12.70 -10.42 15.96
CA THR A 244 -12.81 -10.10 17.41
C THR A 244 -11.83 -9.05 17.98
N ASN A 245 -11.05 -8.30 17.18
CA ASN A 245 -10.10 -7.32 17.75
C ASN A 245 -10.03 -5.99 16.98
N PRO A 246 -10.46 -4.84 17.53
CA PRO A 246 -10.54 -3.55 16.81
C PRO A 246 -9.21 -2.83 16.48
N ASP A 247 -8.04 -3.36 16.88
CA ASP A 247 -6.71 -2.99 16.34
C ASP A 247 -6.45 -3.59 14.93
N LEU A 248 -7.50 -4.17 14.31
CA LEU A 248 -7.44 -5.03 13.12
C LEU A 248 -7.19 -4.36 11.79
N PHE A 249 -7.47 -3.07 11.60
CA PHE A 249 -7.75 -2.58 10.24
C PHE A 249 -6.55 -2.64 9.31
N ALA A 250 -5.45 -2.00 9.71
CA ALA A 250 -4.14 -2.15 9.07
C ALA A 250 -3.69 -3.62 9.15
N GLY A 251 -3.89 -4.28 10.29
CA GLY A 251 -3.48 -5.67 10.49
C GLY A 251 -4.16 -6.69 9.57
N LEU A 252 -5.43 -6.51 9.20
CA LEU A 252 -6.18 -7.40 8.32
C LEU A 252 -5.74 -7.16 6.88
N ASN A 253 -5.60 -5.90 6.47
CA ASN A 253 -5.09 -5.60 5.14
C ASN A 253 -3.69 -6.18 4.95
N THR A 254 -2.80 -5.96 5.92
CA THR A 254 -1.44 -6.51 5.90
C THR A 254 -1.48 -8.04 5.85
N LYS A 255 -2.32 -8.72 6.64
CA LYS A 255 -2.46 -10.19 6.60
C LYS A 255 -2.94 -10.70 5.24
N VAL A 256 -4.00 -10.11 4.69
CA VAL A 256 -4.60 -10.53 3.41
C VAL A 256 -3.61 -10.29 2.25
N CYS A 257 -3.01 -9.10 2.19
CA CYS A 257 -2.00 -8.76 1.19
C CYS A 257 -0.74 -9.63 1.33
N MET A 258 -0.29 -9.90 2.56
CA MET A 258 0.84 -10.80 2.82
C MET A 258 0.54 -12.23 2.38
N ALA A 259 -0.64 -12.77 2.66
CA ALA A 259 -1.02 -14.10 2.22
C ALA A 259 -1.02 -14.22 0.69
N MET A 260 -1.61 -13.26 -0.02
CA MET A 260 -1.56 -13.20 -1.49
C MET A 260 -0.13 -12.99 -2.01
N GLY A 261 0.68 -12.18 -1.33
CA GLY A 261 2.09 -11.94 -1.66
C GLY A 261 2.94 -13.20 -1.52
N VAL A 262 2.80 -13.95 -0.43
CA VAL A 262 3.48 -15.24 -0.24
C VAL A 262 3.03 -16.25 -1.30
N ALA A 263 1.73 -16.36 -1.58
CA ALA A 263 1.23 -17.24 -2.63
C ALA A 263 1.80 -16.85 -4.02
N ASN A 264 1.89 -15.56 -4.32
CA ASN A 264 2.52 -15.04 -5.53
C ASN A 264 3.98 -15.49 -5.66
N LEU A 265 4.77 -15.33 -4.61
CA LEU A 265 6.19 -15.71 -4.61
C LEU A 265 6.35 -17.23 -4.77
N LEU A 266 5.53 -18.03 -4.10
CA LEU A 266 5.57 -19.48 -4.23
C LEU A 266 5.26 -19.93 -5.66
N ILE A 267 4.20 -19.39 -6.29
CA ILE A 267 3.82 -19.75 -7.66
C ILE A 267 4.92 -19.35 -8.65
N TRP A 268 5.48 -18.14 -8.53
CA TRP A 268 6.59 -17.71 -9.39
C TRP A 268 7.87 -18.52 -9.16
N GLY A 269 8.17 -18.90 -7.92
CA GLY A 269 9.30 -19.76 -7.58
C GLY A 269 9.19 -21.15 -8.20
N VAL A 270 8.01 -21.78 -8.09
CA VAL A 270 7.73 -23.07 -8.75
C VAL A 270 7.85 -22.92 -10.26
N TRP A 271 7.25 -21.88 -10.85
CA TRP A 271 7.35 -21.62 -12.29
C TRP A 271 8.81 -21.46 -12.74
N ALA A 272 9.61 -20.69 -12.00
CA ALA A 272 11.02 -20.45 -12.31
C ALA A 272 11.88 -21.72 -12.16
N GLY A 273 11.50 -22.64 -11.26
CA GLY A 273 12.16 -23.94 -11.09
C GLY A 273 11.85 -24.92 -12.23
N VAL A 274 10.61 -24.94 -12.73
CA VAL A 274 10.14 -25.89 -13.73
C VAL A 274 10.38 -25.41 -15.17
N THR A 275 10.35 -24.09 -15.42
CA THR A 275 10.46 -23.54 -16.76
C THR A 275 11.89 -23.54 -17.33
N SER A 276 11.99 -23.68 -18.65
CA SER A 276 13.21 -23.47 -19.46
C SER A 276 13.33 -22.03 -20.00
N HIS A 277 12.51 -21.09 -19.51
CA HIS A 277 12.53 -19.70 -19.96
C HIS A 277 13.93 -19.05 -19.76
N PRO A 278 14.52 -18.40 -20.78
CA PRO A 278 15.88 -17.87 -20.72
C PRO A 278 16.08 -16.83 -19.61
N SER A 279 15.05 -16.04 -19.32
CA SER A 279 15.09 -14.99 -18.29
C SER A 279 14.57 -15.44 -16.92
N ARG A 280 14.49 -16.75 -16.63
CA ARG A 280 14.01 -17.27 -15.33
C ARG A 280 14.86 -16.82 -14.14
N TRP A 281 16.14 -16.51 -14.36
CA TRP A 281 17.03 -15.98 -13.32
C TRP A 281 16.55 -14.62 -12.78
N LYS A 282 15.91 -13.78 -13.61
CA LYS A 282 15.31 -12.51 -13.17
C LYS A 282 14.15 -12.75 -12.21
N VAL A 283 13.37 -13.81 -12.46
CA VAL A 283 12.28 -14.24 -11.55
C VAL A 283 12.85 -14.75 -10.24
N TRP A 284 13.95 -15.50 -10.24
CA TRP A 284 14.64 -15.90 -9.00
C TRP A 284 15.13 -14.69 -8.20
N LEU A 285 15.77 -13.71 -8.84
CA LEU A 285 16.20 -12.49 -8.17
C LEU A 285 15.03 -11.71 -7.57
N PHE A 286 13.95 -11.55 -8.34
CA PHE A 286 12.74 -10.90 -7.84
C PHE A 286 12.11 -11.67 -6.67
N ASN A 287 12.10 -13.01 -6.70
CA ASN A 287 11.53 -13.82 -5.62
C ASN A 287 12.36 -13.76 -4.33
N VAL A 288 13.68 -13.89 -4.44
CA VAL A 288 14.58 -13.80 -3.28
C VAL A 288 14.50 -12.41 -2.67
N GLY A 289 14.60 -11.36 -3.49
CA GLY A 289 14.49 -9.98 -3.00
C GLY A 289 13.10 -9.66 -2.46
N GLY A 290 12.03 -10.18 -3.06
CA GLY A 290 10.66 -10.06 -2.55
C GLY A 290 10.47 -10.75 -1.21
N THR A 291 11.10 -11.91 -1.01
CA THR A 291 11.10 -12.60 0.30
C THR A 291 11.84 -11.79 1.36
N ILE A 292 13.00 -11.22 1.02
CA ILE A 292 13.75 -10.33 1.92
C ILE A 292 12.92 -9.09 2.26
N ALA A 293 12.25 -8.48 1.28
CA ALA A 293 11.36 -7.34 1.51
C ALA A 293 10.22 -7.72 2.47
N LEU A 294 9.55 -8.85 2.26
CA LEU A 294 8.52 -9.34 3.20
C LEU A 294 9.07 -9.56 4.62
N LEU A 295 10.28 -10.09 4.76
CA LEU A 295 10.91 -10.28 6.07
C LEU A 295 11.21 -8.95 6.76
N LEU A 296 11.60 -7.92 6.01
CA LEU A 296 11.77 -6.56 6.56
C LEU A 296 10.45 -6.04 7.14
N GLU A 297 9.36 -6.17 6.37
CA GLU A 297 8.02 -5.75 6.80
C GLU A 297 7.57 -6.50 8.07
N ILE A 298 7.87 -7.80 8.19
CA ILE A 298 7.55 -8.60 9.39
C ILE A 298 8.38 -8.17 10.61
N TYR A 299 9.65 -7.82 10.41
CA TYR A 299 10.56 -7.51 11.50
C TYR A 299 10.26 -6.15 12.16
N ASP A 300 9.64 -5.21 11.43
CA ASP A 300 8.95 -4.01 11.98
C ASP A 300 9.77 -3.23 13.03
N PHE A 301 11.04 -2.98 12.71
CA PHE A 301 11.99 -2.30 13.60
C PHE A 301 11.79 -0.78 13.64
N PRO A 302 12.12 -0.11 14.77
CA PRO A 302 11.92 1.33 14.94
C PRO A 302 12.81 2.18 14.02
N PRO A 303 12.41 3.43 13.71
CA PRO A 303 13.15 4.29 12.80
C PRO A 303 14.55 4.60 13.31
N TYR A 304 15.55 4.27 12.51
CA TYR A 304 16.92 4.69 12.71
C TYR A 304 17.03 6.21 12.54
N LYS A 305 17.55 6.88 13.58
CA LYS A 305 17.63 8.34 13.69
C LYS A 305 16.29 9.06 13.52
N GLY A 306 15.16 8.36 13.71
CA GLY A 306 13.82 8.94 13.54
C GLY A 306 13.36 9.07 12.08
N PHE A 307 14.07 8.52 11.09
CA PHE A 307 13.70 8.67 9.67
C PHE A 307 13.50 7.37 8.90
N ILE A 308 14.32 6.34 9.14
CA ILE A 308 14.33 5.11 8.32
C ILE A 308 13.96 3.93 9.20
N ASP A 309 12.76 3.40 9.02
CA ASP A 309 12.27 2.20 9.69
C ASP A 309 12.25 0.99 8.72
N ALA A 310 11.74 -0.14 9.21
CA ALA A 310 11.54 -1.34 8.41
C ALA A 310 10.70 -1.09 7.15
N HIS A 311 9.62 -0.33 7.31
CA HIS A 311 8.68 -0.06 6.23
C HIS A 311 9.30 0.82 5.14
N ALA A 312 10.07 1.84 5.50
CA ALA A 312 10.86 2.62 4.54
C ALA A 312 11.87 1.75 3.77
N LEU A 313 12.51 0.76 4.42
CA LEU A 313 13.38 -0.18 3.73
C LEU A 313 12.62 -1.14 2.80
N TRP A 314 11.39 -1.53 3.15
CA TRP A 314 10.50 -2.26 2.26
C TRP A 314 10.20 -1.45 0.99
N HIS A 315 9.89 -0.16 1.13
CA HIS A 315 9.71 0.76 -0.01
C HIS A 315 10.97 0.84 -0.87
N ALA A 316 12.14 0.99 -0.23
CA ALA A 316 13.43 1.05 -0.93
C ALA A 316 13.73 -0.25 -1.70
N ALA A 317 13.45 -1.42 -1.11
CA ALA A 317 13.67 -2.72 -1.74
C ALA A 317 12.81 -2.92 -3.00
N ASN A 318 11.61 -2.32 -3.05
CA ASN A 318 10.72 -2.41 -4.21
C ASN A 318 11.26 -1.69 -5.46
N ILE A 319 12.17 -0.71 -5.31
CA ILE A 319 12.75 0.04 -6.42
C ILE A 319 13.52 -0.88 -7.40
N PRO A 320 14.59 -1.60 -6.98
CA PRO A 320 15.29 -2.53 -7.85
C PRO A 320 14.42 -3.73 -8.27
N LEU A 321 13.49 -4.16 -7.41
CA LEU A 321 12.57 -5.27 -7.73
C LEU A 321 11.63 -4.91 -8.88
N ALA A 322 11.07 -3.70 -8.88
CA ALA A 322 10.22 -3.20 -9.96
C ALA A 322 10.99 -3.10 -11.28
N TYR A 323 12.25 -2.66 -11.24
CA TYR A 323 13.09 -2.64 -12.43
C TYR A 323 13.32 -4.05 -13.01
N ILE A 324 13.67 -5.02 -12.14
CA ILE A 324 13.90 -6.41 -12.55
C ILE A 324 12.63 -7.05 -13.09
N SER A 325 11.47 -6.80 -12.47
CA SER A 325 10.19 -7.36 -12.92
C SER A 325 9.78 -6.84 -14.29
N TRP A 326 9.86 -5.53 -14.55
CA TRP A 326 9.64 -4.96 -15.88
C TRP A 326 10.65 -5.45 -16.92
N SER A 327 11.90 -5.66 -16.50
CA SER A 327 12.94 -6.24 -17.35
C SER A 327 12.61 -7.69 -17.75
N PHE A 328 12.08 -8.50 -16.82
CA PHE A 328 11.59 -9.84 -17.12
C PHE A 328 10.38 -9.82 -18.06
N VAL A 329 9.38 -8.96 -17.78
CA VAL A 329 8.17 -8.81 -18.60
C VAL A 329 8.51 -8.50 -20.07
N ARG A 330 9.50 -7.62 -20.28
CA ARG A 330 9.98 -7.28 -21.63
C ARG A 330 10.60 -8.49 -22.34
N ASP A 331 11.49 -9.22 -21.66
CA ASP A 331 12.09 -10.43 -22.23
C ASP A 331 11.05 -11.51 -22.52
N ASP A 332 10.08 -11.67 -21.63
CA ASP A 332 8.99 -12.63 -21.79
C ASP A 332 8.13 -12.32 -23.01
N ALA A 333 7.86 -11.04 -23.24
CA ALA A 333 7.15 -10.59 -24.44
C ALA A 333 7.91 -10.91 -25.73
N VAL A 334 9.23 -10.70 -25.74
CA VAL A 334 10.09 -11.06 -26.88
C VAL A 334 10.12 -12.58 -27.09
N PHE A 335 10.29 -13.35 -26.02
CA PHE A 335 10.38 -14.81 -26.07
C PHE A 335 9.09 -15.45 -26.59
N ARG A 336 7.94 -15.03 -26.05
CA ARG A 336 6.63 -15.56 -26.47
C ARG A 336 6.27 -15.15 -27.89
N THR A 337 6.47 -13.89 -28.25
CA THR A 337 6.23 -13.41 -29.62
C THR A 337 7.06 -14.22 -30.62
N SER A 338 8.35 -14.41 -30.33
CA SER A 338 9.26 -15.19 -31.18
C SER A 338 8.83 -16.66 -31.30
N THR A 339 8.34 -17.25 -30.21
CA THR A 339 7.87 -18.65 -30.18
C THR A 339 6.59 -18.83 -31.00
N LEU A 340 5.65 -17.88 -30.93
CA LEU A 340 4.42 -17.91 -31.72
C LEU A 340 4.71 -17.76 -33.21
N LEU A 341 5.60 -16.83 -33.58
CA LEU A 341 5.98 -16.61 -34.98
C LEU A 341 6.64 -17.84 -35.62
N LYS A 342 7.43 -18.60 -34.84
CA LYS A 342 8.02 -19.86 -35.29
C LYS A 342 7.01 -21.00 -35.46
N LYS A 343 5.85 -20.94 -34.81
CA LYS A 343 4.77 -21.92 -34.98
C LYS A 343 3.85 -21.61 -36.16
N THR A 344 3.80 -20.36 -36.58
CA THR A 344 2.97 -19.90 -37.71
C THR A 344 3.70 -19.93 -39.06
N LYS A 345 5.02 -20.11 -39.06
CA LYS A 345 5.84 -20.40 -40.24
C LYS A 345 6.05 -21.90 -40.32
#